data_AF-A0A6C0IGC0-F1
#
_entry.id   AF-A0A6C0IGC0-F1
#
_cell.length_a   1.000
_cell.length_b   1.000
_cell.length_c   1.000
_cell.angle_alpha   90.00
_cell.angle_beta   90.00
_cell.angle_gamma   90.00
#
_symmetry.space_group_name_H-M   'P 1'
#
loop_
_entity.id
_entity.type
_entity.pdbx_description
1 polymer ?
#
loop_
_entity_poly.entity_id
_entity_poly.type
_entity_poly.pdbx_seq_one_letter_code
_entity_poly.pdbx_strand_id
1 'polypeptide(L)'
;MDTNIIMSEEDLSELLKSKLKVSEDVKPLMNRINTCKLINERIAKEICNDTIKALSDKECLNKYKECESLKKNVVALTNVLEKNNIDEVKIKKITDDYLLSLISPGLKGVVRGNKFNESVKQYILSLNLDKALFTVVFESKCSEYETSEIPDWFILEKETKKVMIGMNQLDLWGGGQQFNRGSKYIMTFPDNSDKVRLVCVIANSITLSSEKNKAFKLFQKGFEENTLCYLKNLKTIIDLFFKK
;
A
#
# COMPACT_ATOMS: atom_id res chain seq x y z
N MET A 1 -27.20 14.01 -41.19
CA MET A 1 -26.43 14.80 -40.19
C MET A 1 -27.07 14.47 -38.86
N ASP A 2 -26.58 13.41 -38.22
CA ASP A 2 -27.16 12.93 -36.96
C ASP A 2 -26.48 13.64 -35.81
N THR A 3 -27.18 14.63 -35.27
CA THR A 3 -26.82 15.34 -34.05
C THR A 3 -26.94 14.38 -32.87
N ASN A 4 -25.80 13.85 -32.40
CA ASN A 4 -25.69 13.27 -31.07
C ASN A 4 -25.94 14.36 -30.03
N ILE A 5 -27.16 14.40 -29.50
CA ILE A 5 -27.50 15.23 -28.34
C ILE A 5 -26.87 14.56 -27.12
N ILE A 6 -25.75 15.11 -26.64
CA ILE A 6 -25.18 14.75 -25.35
C ILE A 6 -26.05 15.40 -24.29
N MET A 7 -26.94 14.61 -23.66
CA MET A 7 -27.69 15.03 -22.49
C MET A 7 -26.74 15.21 -21.30
N SER A 8 -26.92 16.29 -20.53
CA SER A 8 -26.14 16.52 -19.31
C SER A 8 -26.56 15.55 -18.19
N GLU A 9 -25.69 15.33 -17.19
CA GLU A 9 -26.01 14.48 -16.03
C GLU A 9 -27.24 14.96 -15.26
N GLU A 10 -27.49 16.27 -15.26
CA GLU A 10 -28.66 16.88 -14.62
C GLU A 10 -29.95 16.56 -15.40
N ASP A 11 -29.92 16.63 -16.74
CA ASP A 11 -31.07 16.32 -17.59
C ASP A 11 -31.45 14.83 -17.53
N LEU A 12 -30.46 13.94 -17.44
CA LEU A 12 -30.67 12.51 -17.27
C LEU A 12 -31.30 12.18 -15.91
N SER A 13 -30.84 12.87 -14.85
CA SER A 13 -31.37 12.76 -13.48
C SER A 13 -32.83 13.20 -13.40
N GLU A 14 -33.19 14.28 -14.08
CA GLU A 14 -34.55 14.83 -14.08
C GLU A 14 -35.52 14.01 -14.94
N LEU A 15 -35.05 13.50 -16.09
CA LEU A 15 -35.82 12.58 -16.94
C LEU A 15 -36.11 11.22 -16.24
N LEU A 16 -35.18 10.74 -15.41
CA LEU A 16 -35.36 9.52 -14.62
C LEU A 16 -36.29 9.72 -13.42
N LYS A 17 -36.20 10.87 -12.74
CA LYS A 17 -37.10 11.25 -11.64
C LYS A 17 -38.55 11.44 -12.09
N SER A 18 -38.76 11.97 -13.29
CA SER A 18 -40.10 12.17 -13.86
C SER A 18 -40.78 10.88 -14.34
N LYS A 19 -40.01 9.83 -14.69
CA LYS A 19 -40.56 8.54 -15.17
C LYS A 19 -40.79 7.50 -14.07
N LEU A 20 -40.25 7.68 -12.87
CA LEU A 20 -40.38 6.73 -11.76
C LEU A 20 -41.01 7.42 -10.56
N LYS A 21 -42.28 7.11 -10.28
CA LYS A 21 -42.92 7.47 -9.01
C LYS A 21 -42.07 6.95 -7.86
N VAL A 22 -41.56 7.87 -7.06
CA VAL A 22 -40.61 7.66 -5.97
C VAL A 22 -41.12 6.57 -5.01
N SER A 23 -40.51 5.39 -5.04
CA SER A 23 -40.55 4.43 -3.93
C SER A 23 -39.27 4.56 -3.11
N GLU A 24 -39.36 4.33 -1.79
CA GLU A 24 -38.23 4.34 -0.85
C GLU A 24 -37.13 3.31 -1.20
N ASP A 25 -37.37 2.42 -2.17
CA ASP A 25 -36.44 1.39 -2.63
C ASP A 25 -35.37 1.88 -3.63
N VAL A 26 -35.41 3.14 -4.07
CA VAL A 26 -34.40 3.68 -5.02
C VAL A 26 -33.13 4.17 -4.31
N LYS A 27 -33.21 4.60 -3.04
CA LYS A 27 -32.04 5.06 -2.25
C LYS A 27 -30.94 3.99 -2.10
N PRO A 28 -31.25 2.71 -1.80
CA PRO A 28 -30.25 1.64 -1.75
C PRO A 28 -29.64 1.30 -3.11
N LEU A 29 -30.38 1.53 -4.21
CA LEU A 29 -29.92 1.23 -5.57
C LEU A 29 -28.96 2.30 -6.10
N MET A 30 -29.23 3.58 -5.81
CA MET A 30 -28.33 4.71 -6.15
C MET A 30 -27.03 4.67 -5.32
N ASN A 31 -27.06 4.18 -4.07
CA ASN A 31 -25.87 3.98 -3.23
C ASN A 31 -24.98 2.80 -3.68
N ARG A 32 -25.50 1.84 -4.46
CA ARG A 32 -24.74 0.70 -4.98
C ARG A 32 -24.05 0.96 -6.32
N ILE A 33 -24.39 2.05 -7.01
CA ILE A 33 -24.04 2.22 -8.43
C ILE A 33 -22.56 2.50 -8.70
N ASN A 34 -21.68 2.74 -7.72
CA ASN A 34 -20.25 2.59 -8.01
C ASN A 34 -19.24 2.52 -6.84
N THR A 35 -19.46 1.68 -5.82
CA THR A 35 -18.52 1.58 -4.68
C THR A 35 -17.09 1.25 -5.12
N CYS A 36 -16.92 0.36 -6.11
CA CYS A 36 -15.60 0.08 -6.70
C CYS A 36 -14.97 1.31 -7.36
N LYS A 37 -15.74 2.08 -8.14
CA LYS A 37 -15.22 3.31 -8.79
C LYS A 37 -14.82 4.34 -7.74
N LEU A 38 -15.62 4.56 -6.70
CA LEU A 38 -15.27 5.50 -5.62
C LEU A 38 -13.96 5.11 -4.92
N ILE A 39 -13.78 3.83 -4.60
CA ILE A 39 -12.52 3.35 -4.02
C ILE A 39 -11.37 3.50 -5.02
N ASN A 40 -11.55 3.13 -6.28
CA ASN A 40 -10.52 3.27 -7.31
C ASN A 40 -10.15 4.74 -7.57
N GLU A 41 -11.09 5.67 -7.51
CA GLU A 41 -10.85 7.12 -7.60
C GLU A 41 -10.02 7.62 -6.42
N ARG A 42 -10.33 7.15 -5.20
CA ARG A 42 -9.51 7.45 -4.02
C ARG A 42 -8.10 6.86 -4.15
N ILE A 43 -7.97 5.61 -4.61
CA ILE A 43 -6.66 4.99 -4.90
C ILE A 43 -5.88 5.85 -5.89
N ALA A 44 -6.49 6.22 -7.02
CA ALA A 44 -5.84 7.03 -8.06
C ALA A 44 -5.41 8.43 -7.55
N LYS A 45 -6.15 9.01 -6.60
CA LYS A 45 -5.82 10.29 -5.99
C LYS A 45 -4.66 10.19 -4.98
N GLU A 46 -4.63 9.12 -4.19
CA GLU A 46 -3.72 8.94 -3.06
C GLU A 46 -2.43 8.20 -3.42
N ILE A 47 -2.39 7.45 -4.51
CA ILE A 47 -1.20 6.74 -4.95
C ILE A 47 0.00 7.68 -5.16
N CYS A 48 1.19 7.21 -4.80
CA CYS A 48 2.45 7.92 -5.01
C CYS A 48 3.27 7.24 -6.12
N ASN A 49 3.17 7.76 -7.34
CA ASN A 49 3.90 7.22 -8.49
C ASN A 49 5.42 7.30 -8.31
N ASP A 50 5.92 8.31 -7.60
CA ASP A 50 7.36 8.43 -7.29
C ASP A 50 7.82 7.30 -6.38
N THR A 51 7.02 6.95 -5.37
CA THR A 51 7.29 5.79 -4.50
C THR A 51 7.29 4.50 -5.32
N ILE A 52 6.30 4.27 -6.19
CA ILE A 52 6.25 3.08 -7.04
C ILE A 52 7.47 3.00 -7.95
N LYS A 53 7.85 4.10 -8.59
CA LYS A 53 9.02 4.18 -9.46
C LYS A 53 10.29 3.84 -8.68
N ALA A 54 10.47 4.42 -7.48
CA ALA A 54 11.61 4.17 -6.62
C ALA A 54 11.72 2.69 -6.18
N LEU A 55 10.61 1.97 -6.15
CA LEU A 55 10.55 0.54 -5.79
C LEU A 55 10.70 -0.41 -7.00
N SER A 56 10.86 0.12 -8.22
CA SER A 56 11.04 -0.70 -9.42
C SER A 56 12.34 -1.51 -9.40
N ASP A 57 12.39 -2.60 -10.18
CA ASP A 57 13.59 -3.43 -10.31
C ASP A 57 14.79 -2.64 -10.81
N LYS A 58 14.55 -1.69 -11.72
CA LYS A 58 15.57 -0.78 -12.26
C LYS A 58 16.22 0.04 -11.14
N GLU A 59 15.40 0.67 -10.30
CA GLU A 59 15.87 1.55 -9.21
C GLU A 59 16.47 0.77 -8.03
N CYS A 60 16.16 -0.53 -7.90
CA CYS A 60 16.69 -1.39 -6.86
C CYS A 60 17.89 -2.23 -7.32
N LEU A 61 18.28 -2.16 -8.60
CA LEU A 61 19.25 -3.08 -9.20
C LEU A 61 20.60 -3.10 -8.49
N ASN A 62 21.15 -1.92 -8.17
CA ASN A 62 22.43 -1.84 -7.46
C ASN A 62 22.35 -2.50 -6.08
N LYS A 63 21.23 -2.32 -5.38
CA LYS A 63 21.04 -2.95 -4.07
C LYS A 63 20.92 -4.46 -4.18
N TYR A 64 20.28 -4.98 -5.23
CA TYR A 64 20.24 -6.42 -5.49
C TYR A 64 21.64 -7.00 -5.70
N LYS A 65 22.52 -6.29 -6.44
CA LYS A 65 23.91 -6.73 -6.71
C LYS A 65 24.77 -6.84 -5.45
N GLU A 66 24.47 -6.06 -4.41
CA GLU A 66 25.17 -6.13 -3.13
C GLU A 66 24.81 -7.40 -2.32
N CYS A 67 23.65 -8.02 -2.58
CA CYS A 67 23.13 -9.10 -1.76
C CYS A 67 23.80 -10.46 -2.04
N GLU A 68 24.18 -11.16 -0.97
CA GLU A 68 24.83 -12.48 -1.04
C GLU A 68 23.99 -13.54 -1.76
N SER A 69 22.67 -13.48 -1.65
CA SER A 69 21.79 -14.42 -2.35
C SER A 69 21.88 -14.28 -3.87
N LEU A 70 21.96 -13.06 -4.42
CA LEU A 70 22.16 -12.86 -5.85
C LEU A 70 23.57 -13.28 -6.27
N LYS A 71 24.60 -12.92 -5.49
CA LYS A 71 25.98 -13.34 -5.76
C LYS A 71 26.10 -14.86 -5.86
N LYS A 72 25.46 -15.60 -4.95
CA LYS A 72 25.40 -17.07 -5.00
C LYS A 72 24.73 -17.59 -6.26
N ASN A 73 23.62 -17.00 -6.70
CA ASN A 73 22.93 -17.40 -7.92
C ASN A 73 23.78 -17.12 -9.18
N VAL A 74 24.47 -15.98 -9.21
CA VAL A 74 25.40 -15.64 -10.30
C VAL A 74 26.57 -16.61 -10.37
N VAL A 75 27.18 -16.95 -9.23
CA VAL A 75 28.25 -17.95 -9.15
C VAL A 75 27.75 -19.32 -9.61
N ALA A 76 26.56 -19.74 -9.19
CA ALA A 76 25.98 -21.01 -9.60
C ALA A 76 25.76 -21.08 -11.13
N LEU A 77 25.23 -20.01 -11.74
CA LEU A 77 25.09 -19.94 -13.20
C LEU A 77 26.47 -19.97 -13.90
N THR A 78 27.41 -19.16 -13.41
CA THR A 78 28.78 -19.09 -13.96
C THR A 78 29.43 -20.47 -13.98
N ASN A 79 29.39 -21.19 -12.85
CA ASN A 79 29.93 -22.55 -12.75
C ASN A 79 29.29 -23.53 -13.74
N VAL A 80 27.98 -23.39 -14.03
CA VAL A 80 27.30 -24.24 -15.02
C VAL A 80 27.77 -23.90 -16.43
N LEU A 81 27.90 -22.63 -16.77
CA LEU A 81 28.35 -22.20 -18.10
C LEU A 81 29.82 -22.56 -18.36
N GLU A 82 30.69 -22.40 -17.37
CA GLU A 82 32.10 -22.81 -17.43
C GLU A 82 32.23 -24.31 -17.66
N LYS A 83 31.45 -25.14 -16.94
CA LYS A 83 31.40 -26.61 -17.16
C LYS A 83 30.99 -27.01 -18.57
N ASN A 84 30.30 -26.12 -19.30
CA ASN A 84 29.89 -26.32 -20.68
C ASN A 84 30.84 -25.63 -21.70
N ASN A 85 32.05 -25.25 -21.27
CA ASN A 85 33.08 -24.63 -22.11
C ASN A 85 32.63 -23.33 -22.80
N ILE A 86 31.73 -22.59 -22.17
CA ILE A 86 31.35 -21.26 -22.64
C ILE A 86 32.45 -20.27 -22.25
N ASP A 87 32.89 -19.44 -23.19
CA ASP A 87 33.94 -18.46 -22.95
C ASP A 87 33.49 -17.31 -22.01
N GLU A 88 34.45 -16.71 -21.31
CA GLU A 88 34.21 -15.68 -20.28
C GLU A 88 33.40 -14.47 -20.80
N VAL A 89 33.65 -14.04 -22.05
CA VAL A 89 32.94 -12.91 -22.66
C VAL A 89 31.46 -13.26 -22.86
N LYS A 90 31.17 -14.47 -23.37
CA LYS A 90 29.78 -14.96 -23.48
C LYS A 90 29.14 -15.18 -22.12
N ILE A 91 29.87 -15.70 -21.13
CA ILE A 91 29.35 -15.88 -19.75
C ILE A 91 28.87 -14.56 -19.19
N LYS A 92 29.69 -13.50 -19.29
CA LYS A 92 29.34 -12.17 -18.79
C LYS A 92 28.07 -11.65 -19.46
N LYS A 93 28.00 -11.74 -20.80
CA LYS A 93 26.83 -11.32 -21.57
C LYS A 93 25.57 -12.09 -21.16
N ILE A 94 25.62 -13.42 -21.08
CA ILE A 94 24.49 -14.27 -20.64
C ILE A 94 24.06 -13.88 -19.23
N THR A 95 25.01 -13.69 -18.32
CA THR A 95 24.73 -13.33 -16.94
C THR A 95 24.03 -11.97 -16.84
N ASP A 96 24.50 -10.98 -17.59
CA ASP A 96 23.88 -9.66 -17.66
C ASP A 96 22.46 -9.72 -18.26
N ASP A 97 22.26 -10.50 -19.33
CA ASP A 97 20.96 -10.72 -19.96
C ASP A 97 19.95 -11.41 -19.01
N TYR A 98 20.43 -12.31 -18.15
CA TYR A 98 19.61 -13.07 -17.20
C TYR A 98 19.54 -12.45 -15.80
N LEU A 99 20.22 -11.32 -15.55
CA LEU A 99 20.45 -10.82 -14.20
C LEU A 99 19.16 -10.65 -13.40
N LEU A 100 18.13 -10.06 -14.00
CA LEU A 100 16.84 -9.83 -13.34
C LEU A 100 16.09 -11.12 -12.97
N SER A 101 16.30 -12.19 -13.75
CA SER A 101 15.72 -13.52 -13.52
C SER A 101 16.46 -14.30 -12.43
N LEU A 102 17.74 -13.97 -12.18
CA LEU A 102 18.52 -14.54 -11.08
C LEU A 102 18.14 -13.96 -9.71
N ILE A 103 17.40 -12.86 -9.68
CA ILE A 103 16.94 -12.23 -8.44
C ILE A 103 15.67 -12.94 -7.96
N SER A 104 15.77 -13.62 -6.82
CA SER A 104 14.63 -14.33 -6.26
C SER A 104 13.48 -13.37 -5.85
N PRO A 105 12.22 -13.80 -5.93
CA PRO A 105 11.08 -12.99 -5.46
C PRO A 105 11.22 -12.54 -4.00
N GLY A 106 11.77 -13.41 -3.14
CA GLY A 106 12.03 -13.09 -1.73
C GLY A 106 13.04 -11.95 -1.57
N LEU A 107 14.14 -11.97 -2.34
CA LEU A 107 15.11 -10.87 -2.32
C LEU A 107 14.48 -9.56 -2.82
N LYS A 108 13.65 -9.62 -3.87
CA LYS A 108 12.90 -8.44 -4.36
C LYS A 108 12.02 -7.87 -3.26
N GLY A 109 11.28 -8.73 -2.55
CA GLY A 109 10.42 -8.35 -1.44
C GLY A 109 11.17 -7.65 -0.32
N VAL A 110 12.29 -8.22 0.15
CA VAL A 110 13.11 -7.63 1.24
C VAL A 110 13.65 -6.26 0.87
N VAL A 111 14.32 -6.14 -0.28
CA VAL A 111 14.95 -4.87 -0.68
C VAL A 111 13.90 -3.78 -0.92
N ARG A 112 12.80 -4.11 -1.60
CA ARG A 112 11.72 -3.14 -1.84
C ARG A 112 11.01 -2.77 -0.53
N GLY A 113 10.75 -3.74 0.34
CA GLY A 113 10.15 -3.52 1.66
C GLY A 113 10.99 -2.56 2.50
N ASN A 114 12.30 -2.82 2.62
CA ASN A 114 13.22 -1.94 3.35
C ASN A 114 13.27 -0.53 2.76
N LYS A 115 13.31 -0.41 1.43
CA LYS A 115 13.29 0.89 0.74
C LYS A 115 11.98 1.65 0.98
N PHE A 116 10.86 0.93 1.03
CA PHE A 116 9.56 1.53 1.34
C PHE A 116 9.47 1.98 2.81
N ASN A 117 9.95 1.16 3.76
CA ASN A 117 10.04 1.53 5.18
C ASN A 117 10.83 2.82 5.38
N GLU A 118 12.00 2.93 4.74
CA GLU A 118 12.81 4.14 4.80
C GLU A 118 12.06 5.33 4.20
N SER A 119 11.34 5.15 3.08
CA SER A 119 10.53 6.22 2.47
C SER A 119 9.43 6.74 3.40
N VAL A 120 8.71 5.83 4.08
CA VAL A 120 7.67 6.20 5.06
C VAL A 120 8.30 6.90 6.27
N LYS A 121 9.43 6.39 6.77
CA LYS A 121 10.17 7.00 7.87
C LYS A 121 10.60 8.43 7.57
N GLN A 122 11.23 8.65 6.41
CA GLN A 122 11.64 9.99 5.98
C GLN A 122 10.43 10.92 5.82
N TYR A 123 9.32 10.41 5.29
CA TYR A 123 8.08 11.19 5.19
C TYR A 123 7.56 11.61 6.58
N ILE A 124 7.45 10.68 7.53
CA ILE A 124 6.98 10.98 8.90
C ILE A 124 7.90 12.00 9.58
N LEU A 125 9.22 11.84 9.46
CA LEU A 125 10.19 12.80 10.00
C LEU A 125 10.01 14.19 9.37
N SER A 126 9.71 14.27 8.07
CA SER A 126 9.47 15.54 7.38
C SER A 126 8.20 16.27 7.83
N LEU A 127 7.27 15.59 8.52
CA LEU A 127 6.09 16.22 9.10
C LEU A 127 6.42 17.14 10.27
N ASN A 128 7.63 17.05 10.84
CA ASN A 128 8.11 17.90 11.94
C ASN A 128 7.11 18.01 13.11
N LEU A 129 6.53 16.87 13.52
CA LEU A 129 5.62 16.82 14.67
C LEU A 129 6.29 17.41 15.91
N ASP A 130 5.54 18.19 16.68
CA ASP A 130 6.05 18.86 17.87
C ASP A 130 6.59 17.83 18.87
N LYS A 131 7.91 17.83 19.08
CA LYS A 131 8.59 16.91 20.00
C LYS A 131 8.19 17.11 21.46
N ALA A 132 7.63 18.26 21.83
CA ALA A 132 7.07 18.47 23.17
C ALA A 132 5.77 17.68 23.36
N LEU A 133 4.99 17.51 22.30
CA LEU A 133 3.69 16.83 22.31
C LEU A 133 3.77 15.35 21.91
N PHE A 134 4.66 15.01 20.97
CA PHE A 134 4.71 13.70 20.34
C PHE A 134 6.03 12.98 20.56
N THR A 135 5.95 11.66 20.65
CA THR A 135 7.08 10.73 20.55
C THR A 135 6.90 9.90 19.29
N VAL A 136 7.88 9.94 18.38
CA VAL A 136 7.89 9.16 17.14
C VAL A 136 9.02 8.15 17.21
N VAL A 137 8.71 6.88 17.02
CA VAL A 137 9.68 5.77 17.09
C VAL A 137 9.48 4.84 15.90
N PHE A 138 10.57 4.24 15.42
CA PHE A 138 10.60 3.31 14.29
C PHE A 138 11.08 1.93 14.76
N GLU A 139 10.58 0.87 14.13
CA GLU A 139 11.04 -0.52 14.30
C GLU A 139 11.16 -0.98 15.77
N SER A 140 10.23 -0.52 16.62
CA SER A 140 10.23 -0.81 18.06
C SER A 140 8.82 -0.97 18.59
N LYS A 141 8.68 -1.80 19.63
CA LYS A 141 7.42 -1.91 20.39
C LYS A 141 7.10 -0.60 21.10
N CYS A 142 5.81 -0.30 21.24
CA CYS A 142 5.31 0.79 22.06
C CYS A 142 5.06 0.29 23.49
N SER A 143 5.52 1.02 24.51
CA SER A 143 5.28 0.63 25.91
C SER A 143 3.82 0.85 26.34
N GLU A 144 3.12 1.76 25.68
CA GLU A 144 1.72 2.10 25.99
C GLU A 144 0.73 1.17 25.29
N TYR A 145 1.17 0.41 24.28
CA TYR A 145 0.34 -0.55 23.57
C TYR A 145 1.17 -1.69 22.97
N GLU A 146 0.87 -2.92 23.38
CA GLU A 146 1.57 -4.10 22.88
C GLU A 146 0.94 -4.63 21.58
N THR A 147 1.76 -4.77 20.55
CA THR A 147 1.42 -5.46 19.31
C THR A 147 2.08 -6.83 19.26
N SER A 148 1.38 -7.78 18.63
CA SER A 148 1.93 -9.13 18.36
C SER A 148 3.15 -9.15 17.41
N GLU A 149 3.33 -8.10 16.61
CA GLU A 149 4.47 -7.91 15.70
C GLU A 149 5.12 -6.55 16.01
N ILE A 150 6.43 -6.43 15.80
CA ILE A 150 7.11 -5.14 15.95
C ILE A 150 6.57 -4.20 14.85
N PRO A 151 5.99 -3.05 15.20
CA PRO A 151 5.49 -2.12 14.20
C PRO A 151 6.65 -1.41 13.49
N ASP A 152 6.43 -1.04 12.23
CA ASP A 152 7.42 -0.26 11.48
C ASP A 152 7.61 1.13 12.08
N TRP A 153 6.55 1.69 12.67
CA TRP A 153 6.59 2.93 13.44
C TRP A 153 5.43 3.09 14.42
N PHE A 154 5.57 3.98 15.39
CA PHE A 154 4.45 4.51 16.15
C PHE A 154 4.63 6.00 16.46
N ILE A 155 3.50 6.68 16.66
CA ILE A 155 3.40 8.06 17.12
C ILE A 155 2.57 8.05 18.40
N LEU A 156 3.14 8.54 19.51
CA LEU A 156 2.49 8.67 20.80
C LEU A 156 2.30 10.14 21.14
N GLU A 157 1.05 10.57 21.38
CA GLU A 157 0.74 11.88 21.99
C GLU A 157 0.90 11.78 23.51
N LYS A 158 1.80 12.57 24.08
CA LYS A 158 2.27 12.41 25.47
C LYS A 158 1.20 12.71 26.51
N GLU A 159 0.33 13.69 26.25
CA GLU A 159 -0.71 14.15 27.18
C GLU A 159 -1.84 13.12 27.31
N THR A 160 -2.45 12.75 26.18
CA THR A 160 -3.64 11.90 26.15
C THR A 160 -3.31 10.40 26.13
N LYS A 161 -2.05 10.07 25.86
CA LYS A 161 -1.58 8.71 25.59
C LYS A 161 -2.22 8.08 24.35
N LYS A 162 -2.73 8.89 23.41
CA LYS A 162 -3.15 8.41 22.09
C LYS A 162 -1.95 7.84 21.33
N VAL A 163 -2.11 6.65 20.74
CA VAL A 163 -1.07 5.97 19.96
C VAL A 163 -1.57 5.64 18.56
N MET A 164 -0.85 6.08 17.54
CA MET A 164 -1.00 5.59 16.18
C MET A 164 0.16 4.64 15.86
N ILE A 165 -0.16 3.47 15.34
CA ILE A 165 0.76 2.38 15.03
C ILE A 165 0.78 2.17 13.53
N GLY A 166 1.97 2.11 12.95
CA GLY A 166 2.18 1.93 11.52
C GLY A 166 2.65 0.54 11.14
N MET A 167 1.97 -0.05 10.15
CA MET A 167 2.43 -1.26 9.45
C MET A 167 2.58 -0.93 7.96
N ASN A 168 3.81 -0.95 7.45
CA ASN A 168 4.11 -0.66 6.06
C ASN A 168 4.11 -1.95 5.25
N GLN A 169 3.38 -2.00 4.13
CA GLN A 169 3.36 -3.18 3.26
C GLN A 169 3.45 -2.74 1.79
N LEU A 170 4.13 -3.52 0.94
CA LEU A 170 4.14 -3.22 -0.50
C LEU A 170 2.71 -3.36 -1.07
N ASP A 171 2.00 -4.41 -0.67
CA ASP A 171 0.59 -4.65 -0.90
C ASP A 171 0.03 -5.61 0.15
N LEU A 172 -1.30 -5.70 0.23
CA LEU A 172 -2.03 -6.61 1.13
C LEU A 172 -2.82 -7.69 0.35
N TRP A 173 -2.64 -7.77 -0.96
CA TRP A 173 -3.51 -8.55 -1.86
C TRP A 173 -2.75 -9.41 -2.88
N GLY A 174 -1.41 -9.37 -2.90
CA GLY A 174 -0.56 -10.13 -3.81
C GLY A 174 -0.43 -11.62 -3.48
N GLY A 175 -1.16 -12.14 -2.48
CA GLY A 175 -1.17 -13.55 -2.12
C GLY A 175 -1.85 -13.84 -0.78
N GLY A 176 -2.08 -15.12 -0.48
CA GLY A 176 -2.80 -15.55 0.73
C GLY A 176 -2.18 -15.04 2.04
N GLN A 177 -0.85 -15.05 2.15
CA GLN A 177 -0.15 -14.51 3.33
C GLN A 177 -0.38 -13.00 3.50
N GLN A 178 -0.36 -12.23 2.40
CA GLN A 178 -0.61 -10.78 2.44
C GLN A 178 -2.06 -10.47 2.84
N PHE A 179 -3.02 -11.26 2.34
CA PHE A 179 -4.41 -11.14 2.75
C PHE A 179 -4.64 -11.46 4.23
N ASN A 180 -3.91 -12.42 4.78
CA ASN A 180 -3.99 -12.75 6.21
C ASN A 180 -3.45 -11.59 7.05
N ARG A 181 -2.35 -10.96 6.64
CA ARG A 181 -1.82 -9.74 7.27
C ARG A 181 -2.82 -8.59 7.18
N GLY A 182 -3.37 -8.33 6.00
CA GLY A 182 -4.39 -7.29 5.80
C GLY A 182 -5.62 -7.52 6.67
N SER A 183 -6.11 -8.76 6.75
CA SER A 183 -7.22 -9.12 7.65
C SER A 183 -6.88 -8.84 9.12
N LYS A 184 -5.68 -9.23 9.56
CA LYS A 184 -5.22 -9.01 10.94
C LYS A 184 -5.19 -7.52 11.32
N TYR A 185 -4.66 -6.68 10.44
CA TYR A 185 -4.43 -5.27 10.71
C TYR A 185 -5.69 -4.41 10.53
N ILE A 186 -6.57 -4.74 9.58
CA ILE A 186 -7.71 -3.90 9.19
C ILE A 186 -9.04 -4.50 9.64
N MET A 187 -9.23 -5.81 9.46
CA MET A 187 -10.53 -6.44 9.68
C MET A 187 -10.75 -6.81 11.15
N THR A 188 -9.72 -7.35 11.79
CA THR A 188 -9.84 -7.99 13.12
C THR A 188 -9.05 -7.30 14.21
N PHE A 189 -8.45 -6.14 13.95
CA PHE A 189 -7.73 -5.41 14.97
C PHE A 189 -8.73 -4.87 16.01
N PRO A 190 -8.71 -5.38 17.27
CA PRO A 190 -9.82 -5.18 18.20
C PRO A 190 -9.84 -3.80 18.85
N ASP A 191 -8.69 -3.10 18.87
CA ASP A 191 -8.48 -1.93 19.71
C ASP A 191 -8.50 -0.60 18.95
N ASN A 192 -8.92 -0.62 17.67
CA ASN A 192 -9.13 0.61 16.92
C ASN A 192 -10.20 1.46 17.64
N SER A 193 -9.75 2.56 18.23
CA SER A 193 -10.50 3.42 19.13
C SER A 193 -10.00 4.85 19.01
N ASP A 194 -10.53 5.75 19.82
CA ASP A 194 -10.02 7.13 19.91
C ASP A 194 -8.65 7.21 20.59
N LYS A 195 -8.21 6.14 21.27
CA LYS A 195 -6.91 6.05 21.96
C LYS A 195 -5.85 5.31 21.16
N VAL A 196 -6.23 4.30 20.39
CA VAL A 196 -5.26 3.48 19.64
C VAL A 196 -5.76 3.30 18.22
N ARG A 197 -4.87 3.49 17.23
CA ARG A 197 -5.18 3.21 15.83
C ARG A 197 -4.03 2.51 15.15
N LEU A 198 -4.30 1.36 14.54
CA LEU A 198 -3.37 0.71 13.62
C LEU A 198 -3.67 1.17 12.20
N VAL A 199 -2.67 1.74 11.54
CA VAL A 199 -2.72 2.21 10.16
C VAL A 199 -1.76 1.39 9.31
N CYS A 200 -2.28 0.81 8.24
CA CYS A 200 -1.47 0.18 7.22
C CYS A 200 -1.15 1.17 6.10
N VAL A 201 0.14 1.36 5.81
CA VAL A 201 0.61 2.21 4.71
C VAL A 201 1.03 1.30 3.56
N ILE A 202 0.44 1.50 2.38
CA ILE A 202 0.68 0.66 1.19
C ILE A 202 1.36 1.43 0.04
N ALA A 203 2.09 0.70 -0.80
CA ALA A 203 2.81 1.27 -1.94
C ALA A 203 2.15 0.97 -3.30
N ASN A 204 1.82 -0.30 -3.55
CA ASN A 204 1.36 -0.75 -4.87
C ASN A 204 -0.08 -0.32 -5.16
N SER A 205 -0.35 -0.04 -6.43
CA SER A 205 -1.72 0.20 -6.91
C SER A 205 -2.51 -1.11 -7.02
N ILE A 206 -3.83 -0.98 -6.95
CA ILE A 206 -4.78 -1.99 -7.40
C ILE A 206 -5.94 -1.32 -8.12
N THR A 207 -6.50 -2.01 -9.10
CA THR A 207 -7.81 -1.66 -9.66
C THR A 207 -8.82 -2.71 -9.23
N LEU A 208 -9.82 -2.29 -8.48
CA LEU A 208 -10.87 -3.16 -7.98
C LEU A 208 -11.98 -3.27 -9.02
N SER A 209 -12.27 -4.49 -9.45
CA SER A 209 -13.32 -4.79 -10.45
C SER A 209 -14.59 -5.39 -9.84
N SER A 210 -14.56 -5.79 -8.57
CA SER A 210 -15.70 -6.46 -7.92
C SER A 210 -15.75 -6.23 -6.42
N GLU A 211 -16.94 -5.93 -5.91
CA GLU A 211 -17.21 -5.79 -4.48
C GLU A 211 -17.13 -7.12 -3.72
N LYS A 212 -17.21 -8.25 -4.43
CA LYS A 212 -17.04 -9.59 -3.84
C LYS A 212 -15.59 -9.88 -3.48
N ASN A 213 -14.63 -9.12 -4.03
CA ASN A 213 -13.20 -9.36 -3.82
C ASN A 213 -12.79 -9.08 -2.36
N LYS A 214 -11.97 -9.95 -1.77
CA LYS A 214 -11.37 -9.73 -0.44
C LYS A 214 -10.59 -8.40 -0.38
N ALA A 215 -9.88 -8.06 -1.45
CA ALA A 215 -9.18 -6.78 -1.55
C ALA A 215 -10.16 -5.61 -1.48
N PHE A 216 -11.30 -5.68 -2.18
CA PHE A 216 -12.31 -4.63 -2.09
C PHE A 216 -12.79 -4.43 -0.65
N LYS A 217 -13.10 -5.51 0.08
CA LYS A 217 -13.54 -5.41 1.49
C LYS A 217 -12.48 -4.81 2.39
N LEU A 218 -11.20 -5.15 2.17
CA LEU A 218 -10.07 -4.55 2.88
C LEU A 218 -9.98 -3.05 2.63
N PHE A 219 -10.07 -2.63 1.36
CA PHE A 219 -10.02 -1.22 1.00
C PHE A 219 -11.24 -0.46 1.53
N GLN A 220 -12.44 -1.01 1.40
CA GLN A 220 -13.66 -0.41 1.90
C GLN A 220 -13.55 -0.11 3.39
N LYS A 221 -13.27 -1.13 4.20
CA LYS A 221 -13.12 -0.97 5.65
C LYS A 221 -11.94 -0.06 6.00
N GLY A 222 -10.79 -0.29 5.39
CA GLY A 222 -9.57 0.46 5.69
C GLY A 222 -9.68 1.95 5.36
N PHE A 223 -10.39 2.31 4.29
CA PHE A 223 -10.64 3.69 3.90
C PHE A 223 -11.72 4.37 4.73
N GLU A 224 -12.77 3.64 5.12
CA GLU A 224 -13.83 4.13 6.00
C GLU A 224 -13.29 4.44 7.41
N GLU A 225 -12.46 3.54 7.95
CA GLU A 225 -11.91 3.67 9.31
C GLU A 225 -10.58 4.45 9.36
N ASN A 226 -10.04 4.86 8.21
CA ASN A 226 -8.70 5.46 8.09
C ASN A 226 -7.59 4.59 8.70
N THR A 227 -7.67 3.28 8.48
CA THR A 227 -6.71 2.26 8.91
C THR A 227 -5.92 1.67 7.73
N LEU A 228 -6.19 2.12 6.50
CA LEU A 228 -5.42 1.83 5.28
C LEU A 228 -5.20 3.12 4.48
N CYS A 229 -3.97 3.36 4.03
CA CYS A 229 -3.69 4.51 3.17
C CYS A 229 -2.45 4.33 2.28
N TYR A 230 -2.34 5.20 1.28
CA TYR A 230 -1.09 5.44 0.59
C TYR A 230 -0.30 6.55 1.29
N LEU A 231 1.02 6.56 1.06
CA LEU A 231 1.94 7.53 1.65
C LEU A 231 1.48 8.99 1.51
N LYS A 232 0.89 9.35 0.37
CA LYS A 232 0.41 10.72 0.10
C LYS A 232 -0.68 11.20 1.06
N ASN A 233 -1.48 10.29 1.60
CA ASN A 233 -2.58 10.60 2.51
C ASN A 233 -2.24 10.36 3.99
N LEU A 234 -1.03 9.88 4.28
CA LEU A 234 -0.62 9.53 5.64
C LEU A 234 -0.71 10.73 6.59
N LYS A 235 -0.28 11.92 6.16
CA LYS A 235 -0.41 13.14 6.98
C LYS A 235 -1.87 13.41 7.37
N THR A 236 -2.80 13.32 6.42
CA THR A 236 -4.22 13.55 6.68
C THR A 236 -4.74 12.62 7.77
N ILE A 237 -4.35 11.34 7.72
CA ILE A 237 -4.77 10.34 8.71
C ILE A 237 -4.17 10.62 10.08
N ILE A 238 -2.87 10.98 10.14
CA ILE A 238 -2.20 11.40 11.38
C ILE A 238 -2.93 12.61 11.99
N ASP A 239 -3.17 13.65 11.18
CA ASP A 239 -3.85 14.86 11.63
C ASP A 239 -5.27 14.54 12.14
N LEU A 240 -6.04 13.72 11.43
CA LEU A 240 -7.41 13.38 11.82
C LEU A 240 -7.49 12.62 13.16
N PHE A 241 -6.52 11.77 13.46
CA PHE A 241 -6.51 10.98 14.69
C PHE A 241 -6.11 11.78 15.93
N PHE A 242 -5.11 12.67 15.77
CA PHE A 242 -4.58 13.48 16.87
C PHE A 242 -5.27 14.84 17.01
N LYS A 243 -6.13 15.25 16.06
CA LYS A 243 -7.00 16.42 16.26
C LYS A 243 -7.93 16.20 17.46
N LYS A 244 -8.01 17.23 18.31
CA LYS A 244 -9.01 17.37 19.37
C LYS A 244 -10.34 17.81 18.77
#